data_AF-R6UMW3-F1
#
_entry.id   AF-R6UMW3-F1
#
_cell.length_a   1.000
_cell.length_b   1.000
_cell.length_c   1.000
_cell.angle_alpha   90.00
_cell.angle_beta   90.00
_cell.angle_gamma   90.00
#
_symmetry.space_group_name_H-M   'P 1'
#
loop_
_entity.id
_entity.type
_entity.pdbx_description
1 polymer ?
#
loop_
_entity_poly.entity_id
_entity_poly.type
_entity_poly.pdbx_seq_one_letter_code
_entity_poly.pdbx_strand_id
1 'polypeptide(L)'
;MGIKPDSYGRRGIKNDKAAQQVLNSQFTAKKIASTKSFTDTYGSIAKSNGFKTADEFKSATMKTYDELEALGTLDNIKAMRNAIPDPTNTTVMQKVVAPKIAMEYLSGERTTITGSVAKFSDTQGLKTYTDVYNGLRLDYTGENLFDDLGTKDATMYAIRFTSDDTTEKIVKSVRSSELGNLGWEYPYTGTGFISSASKLDIGTKKPYSILEQGKTVIPEYIARSIDGGIALEIGAEMYKITDSGEEILYAIFDCYIYNYSI
;
A
#
# COMPACT_ATOMS: atom_id res chain seq x y z
N MET A 1 -18.40 1.14 8.05
CA MET A 1 -17.74 1.73 9.23
C MET A 1 -16.91 0.66 9.92
N GLY A 2 -15.72 1.01 10.42
CA GLY A 2 -14.84 0.05 11.10
C GLY A 2 -15.06 0.05 12.62
N ILE A 3 -15.09 -1.13 13.24
CA ILE A 3 -15.33 -1.27 14.69
C ILE A 3 -14.03 -1.53 15.43
N LYS A 4 -13.69 -0.65 16.39
CA LYS A 4 -12.53 -0.89 17.26
C LYS A 4 -12.76 -2.08 18.19
N PRO A 5 -11.79 -2.99 18.37
CA PRO A 5 -11.94 -4.14 19.26
C PRO A 5 -12.40 -3.79 20.69
N ASP A 6 -11.98 -2.64 21.21
CA ASP A 6 -12.34 -2.13 22.54
C ASP A 6 -13.77 -1.55 22.63
N SER A 7 -14.40 -1.23 21.51
CA SER A 7 -15.76 -0.67 21.45
C SER A 7 -16.88 -1.73 21.52
N TYR A 8 -16.56 -3.01 21.35
CA TYR A 8 -17.53 -4.11 21.44
C TYR A 8 -18.05 -4.33 22.87
N GLY A 9 -17.27 -4.00 23.89
CA GLY A 9 -17.67 -4.09 25.31
C GLY A 9 -18.83 -3.15 25.67
N ARG A 10 -18.88 -1.96 25.05
CA ARG A 10 -19.98 -0.99 25.26
C ARG A 10 -21.30 -1.41 24.62
N ARG A 11 -21.29 -2.41 23.73
CA ARG A 11 -22.48 -3.02 23.09
C ARG A 11 -22.91 -4.34 23.74
N GLY A 12 -22.43 -4.63 24.96
CA GLY A 12 -22.85 -5.80 25.74
C GLY A 12 -22.19 -7.12 25.36
N ILE A 13 -21.06 -7.09 24.64
CA ILE A 13 -20.36 -8.31 24.21
C ILE A 13 -19.06 -8.49 24.98
N LYS A 14 -19.00 -9.54 25.83
CA LYS A 14 -17.96 -9.76 26.85
C LYS A 14 -16.54 -10.01 26.29
N ASN A 15 -15.56 -9.70 27.14
CA ASN A 15 -14.11 -9.54 26.93
C ASN A 15 -13.30 -10.80 26.52
N ASP A 16 -13.89 -11.73 25.78
CA ASP A 16 -13.21 -12.81 25.04
C ASP A 16 -13.08 -12.42 23.54
N LYS A 17 -13.97 -11.54 23.06
CA LYS A 17 -14.07 -11.17 21.64
C LYS A 17 -12.89 -10.44 21.04
N ALA A 18 -12.17 -9.57 21.76
CA ALA A 18 -11.01 -8.87 21.19
C ALA A 18 -9.86 -9.85 20.90
N ALA A 19 -9.62 -10.81 21.80
CA ALA A 19 -8.69 -11.91 21.57
C ALA A 19 -9.18 -12.84 20.45
N GLN A 20 -10.48 -13.18 20.43
CA GLN A 20 -11.09 -13.96 19.34
C GLN A 20 -11.08 -13.22 17.99
N GLN A 21 -11.13 -11.88 17.96
CA GLN A 21 -11.04 -11.07 16.74
C GLN A 21 -9.61 -11.06 16.19
N VAL A 22 -8.60 -11.02 17.06
CA VAL A 22 -7.21 -11.27 16.65
C VAL A 22 -7.04 -12.71 16.14
N LEU A 23 -7.67 -13.70 16.77
CA LEU A 23 -7.66 -15.10 16.30
C LEU A 23 -8.39 -15.29 14.96
N ASN A 24 -9.49 -14.56 14.74
CA ASN A 24 -10.30 -14.59 13.52
C ASN A 24 -9.84 -13.62 12.44
N SER A 25 -8.84 -12.78 12.73
CA SER A 25 -8.32 -11.83 11.77
C SER A 25 -7.65 -12.57 10.62
N GLN A 26 -8.03 -12.29 9.39
CA GLN A 26 -7.61 -13.06 8.22
C GLN A 26 -6.34 -12.49 7.58
N PHE A 27 -6.04 -11.20 7.78
CA PHE A 27 -4.99 -10.49 7.05
C PHE A 27 -3.78 -10.11 7.93
N THR A 28 -3.46 -10.91 8.93
CA THR A 28 -2.26 -10.70 9.75
C THR A 28 -0.99 -11.03 8.97
N ALA A 29 0.12 -10.34 9.26
CA ALA A 29 1.42 -10.65 8.67
C ALA A 29 1.83 -12.12 8.90
N LYS A 30 1.45 -12.71 10.04
CA LYS A 30 1.69 -14.13 10.34
C LYS A 30 0.95 -15.08 9.39
N LYS A 31 -0.31 -14.79 9.05
CA LYS A 31 -1.13 -15.64 8.17
C LYS A 31 -0.64 -15.62 6.72
N ILE A 32 -0.04 -14.52 6.28
CA ILE A 32 0.44 -14.39 4.89
C ILE A 32 1.95 -14.63 4.73
N ALA A 33 2.70 -14.87 5.83
CA ALA A 33 4.15 -14.98 5.83
C ALA A 33 4.73 -16.05 4.88
N SER A 34 3.94 -17.08 4.55
CA SER A 34 4.33 -18.13 3.60
C SER A 34 4.08 -17.76 2.12
N THR A 35 3.40 -16.65 1.85
CA THR A 35 3.13 -16.18 0.50
C THR A 35 4.40 -15.55 -0.05
N LYS A 36 4.90 -16.06 -1.18
CA LYS A 36 6.08 -15.48 -1.84
C LYS A 36 5.83 -14.03 -2.20
N SER A 37 6.76 -13.16 -1.85
CA SER A 37 6.75 -11.77 -2.27
C SER A 37 7.35 -11.61 -3.68
N PHE A 38 7.07 -10.50 -4.33
CA PHE A 38 7.78 -10.12 -5.56
C PHE A 38 9.30 -10.02 -5.33
N THR A 39 9.73 -9.56 -4.15
CA THR A 39 11.14 -9.50 -3.78
C THR A 39 11.85 -10.86 -3.86
N ASP A 40 11.13 -11.96 -3.59
CA ASP A 40 11.68 -13.32 -3.66
C ASP A 40 11.82 -13.85 -5.10
N THR A 41 11.15 -13.22 -6.08
CA THR A 41 10.94 -13.80 -7.42
C THR A 41 11.41 -12.91 -8.56
N TYR A 42 11.63 -11.61 -8.34
CA TYR A 42 11.95 -10.68 -9.42
C TYR A 42 13.27 -10.99 -10.14
N GLY A 43 14.25 -11.61 -9.47
CA GLY A 43 15.55 -11.90 -10.07
C GLY A 43 15.48 -12.81 -11.31
N SER A 44 14.60 -13.83 -11.29
CA SER A 44 14.35 -14.67 -12.47
C SER A 44 13.54 -13.93 -13.54
N ILE A 45 12.57 -13.10 -13.14
CA ILE A 45 11.70 -12.36 -14.06
C ILE A 45 12.52 -11.28 -14.80
N ALA A 46 13.45 -10.61 -14.11
CA ALA A 46 14.33 -9.57 -14.65
C ALA A 46 15.10 -10.04 -15.90
N LYS A 47 15.71 -11.23 -15.82
CA LYS A 47 16.49 -11.81 -16.92
C LYS A 47 15.65 -12.09 -18.16
N SER A 48 14.42 -12.57 -17.97
CA SER A 48 13.49 -12.84 -19.07
C SER A 48 12.95 -11.57 -19.73
N ASN A 49 13.11 -10.40 -19.11
CA ASN A 49 12.54 -9.12 -19.57
C ASN A 49 13.61 -8.06 -19.84
N GLY A 50 14.78 -8.48 -20.30
CA GLY A 50 15.80 -7.59 -20.86
C GLY A 50 16.81 -6.99 -19.87
N PHE A 51 16.73 -7.33 -18.58
CA PHE A 51 17.75 -6.94 -17.60
C PHE A 51 18.83 -8.03 -17.48
N LYS A 52 20.11 -7.65 -17.49
CA LYS A 52 21.22 -8.60 -17.33
C LYS A 52 21.31 -9.12 -15.90
N THR A 53 21.00 -8.26 -14.93
CA THR A 53 21.05 -8.57 -13.50
C THR A 53 19.83 -8.07 -12.74
N ALA A 54 19.58 -8.65 -11.58
CA ALA A 54 18.57 -8.19 -10.63
C ALA A 54 18.84 -6.74 -10.16
N ASP A 55 20.12 -6.37 -10.01
CA ASP A 55 20.53 -5.03 -9.62
C ASP A 55 20.29 -3.98 -10.71
N GLU A 56 20.41 -4.36 -11.98
CA GLU A 56 20.07 -3.49 -13.10
C GLU A 56 18.57 -3.15 -13.10
N PHE A 57 17.73 -4.16 -12.88
CA PHE A 57 16.28 -3.95 -12.73
C PHE A 57 15.96 -3.07 -11.51
N LYS A 58 16.52 -3.38 -10.34
CA LYS A 58 16.36 -2.58 -9.12
C LYS A 58 16.86 -1.14 -9.30
N SER A 59 17.88 -0.93 -10.12
CA SER A 59 18.35 0.41 -10.48
C SER A 59 17.39 1.14 -11.41
N ALA A 60 16.71 0.43 -12.30
CA ALA A 60 15.68 1.00 -13.15
C ALA A 60 14.43 1.45 -12.35
N THR A 61 14.06 0.77 -11.27
CA THR A 61 12.93 1.21 -10.40
C THR A 61 13.22 2.50 -9.61
N MET A 62 14.48 2.94 -9.58
CA MET A 62 14.89 4.24 -9.02
C MET A 62 14.80 5.38 -10.03
N LYS A 63 14.45 5.12 -11.29
CA LYS A 63 14.46 6.14 -12.33
C LYS A 63 13.05 6.61 -12.64
N THR A 64 12.93 7.88 -12.96
CA THR A 64 11.70 8.42 -13.54
C THR A 64 11.46 7.81 -14.91
N TYR A 65 10.22 7.89 -15.38
CA TYR A 65 9.86 7.38 -16.69
C TYR A 65 10.71 8.03 -17.81
N ASP A 66 10.93 9.34 -17.76
CA ASP A 66 11.69 10.08 -18.79
C ASP A 66 13.18 9.70 -18.77
N GLU A 67 13.75 9.45 -17.59
CA GLU A 67 15.12 8.92 -17.47
C GLU A 67 15.24 7.52 -18.07
N LEU A 68 14.25 6.66 -17.87
CA LEU A 68 14.23 5.32 -18.45
C LEU A 68 14.09 5.36 -19.98
N GLU A 69 13.30 6.29 -20.50
CA GLU A 69 13.15 6.56 -21.92
C GLU A 69 14.48 7.02 -22.54
N ALA A 70 15.14 8.00 -21.92
CA ALA A 70 16.44 8.49 -22.37
C ALA A 70 17.55 7.42 -22.31
N LEU A 71 17.47 6.48 -21.37
CA LEU A 71 18.41 5.36 -21.25
C LEU A 71 18.06 4.16 -22.13
N GLY A 72 16.93 4.19 -22.85
CA GLY A 72 16.47 3.06 -23.67
C GLY A 72 16.08 1.81 -22.86
N THR A 73 15.80 1.96 -21.56
CA THR A 73 15.44 0.84 -20.65
C THR A 73 13.95 0.83 -20.30
N LEU A 74 13.19 1.78 -20.86
CA LEU A 74 11.76 1.91 -20.62
C LEU A 74 10.96 0.66 -21.02
N ASP A 75 11.24 0.08 -22.18
CA ASP A 75 10.49 -1.08 -22.65
C ASP A 75 10.80 -2.33 -21.79
N ASN A 76 12.01 -2.45 -21.25
CA ASN A 76 12.36 -3.50 -20.30
C ASN A 76 11.57 -3.36 -18.99
N ILE A 77 11.42 -2.14 -18.45
CA ILE A 77 10.64 -1.94 -17.22
C ILE A 77 9.14 -2.20 -17.46
N LYS A 78 8.61 -1.84 -18.64
CA LYS A 78 7.23 -2.15 -19.03
C LYS A 78 7.02 -3.65 -19.18
N ALA A 79 7.97 -4.36 -19.80
CA ALA A 79 7.95 -5.81 -19.91
C ALA A 79 7.97 -6.46 -18.52
N MET A 80 8.82 -5.99 -17.61
CA MET A 80 8.83 -6.42 -16.21
C MET A 80 7.49 -6.21 -15.52
N ARG A 81 6.90 -5.00 -15.63
CA ARG A 81 5.57 -4.70 -15.10
C ARG A 81 4.53 -5.69 -15.64
N ASN A 82 4.54 -5.95 -16.95
CA ASN A 82 3.55 -6.81 -17.60
C ASN A 82 3.73 -8.30 -17.25
N ALA A 83 4.95 -8.74 -16.96
CA ALA A 83 5.25 -10.11 -16.55
C ALA A 83 4.76 -10.46 -15.13
N ILE A 84 4.44 -9.45 -14.31
CA ILE A 84 3.89 -9.68 -12.97
C ILE A 84 2.42 -10.08 -13.10
N PRO A 85 1.97 -11.19 -12.50
CA PRO A 85 0.56 -11.56 -12.51
C PRO A 85 -0.29 -10.46 -11.87
N ASP A 86 -1.42 -10.12 -12.49
CA ASP A 86 -2.36 -9.17 -11.89
C ASP A 86 -2.97 -9.74 -10.60
N PRO A 87 -3.39 -8.87 -9.66
CA PRO A 87 -4.14 -9.32 -8.49
C PRO A 87 -5.49 -9.91 -8.91
N THR A 88 -5.89 -10.97 -8.23
CA THR A 88 -7.21 -11.61 -8.36
C THR A 88 -8.13 -11.20 -7.21
N ASN A 89 -9.41 -11.57 -7.27
CA ASN A 89 -10.37 -11.28 -6.21
C ASN A 89 -10.02 -11.89 -4.84
N THR A 90 -9.18 -12.92 -4.82
CA THR A 90 -8.66 -13.55 -3.60
C THR A 90 -7.31 -12.97 -3.15
N THR A 91 -6.74 -12.03 -3.89
CA THR A 91 -5.47 -11.40 -3.54
C THR A 91 -5.69 -10.40 -2.42
N VAL A 92 -4.95 -10.56 -1.31
CA VAL A 92 -5.00 -9.60 -0.21
C VAL A 92 -4.24 -8.33 -0.61
N MET A 93 -5.00 -7.26 -0.81
CA MET A 93 -4.49 -5.93 -1.13
C MET A 93 -4.33 -5.11 0.14
N GLN A 94 -3.48 -4.08 0.09
CA GLN A 94 -3.23 -3.15 1.19
C GLN A 94 -3.22 -1.69 0.70
N LYS A 95 -3.91 -0.83 1.45
CA LYS A 95 -3.81 0.63 1.37
C LYS A 95 -3.26 1.17 2.69
N VAL A 96 -2.13 1.89 2.65
CA VAL A 96 -1.62 2.61 3.82
C VAL A 96 -2.10 4.05 3.79
N VAL A 97 -2.57 4.55 4.94
CA VAL A 97 -3.18 5.87 5.09
C VAL A 97 -2.72 6.56 6.37
N ALA A 98 -2.67 7.89 6.33
CA ALA A 98 -2.39 8.73 7.48
C ALA A 98 -3.54 8.67 8.51
N PRO A 99 -3.31 8.99 9.79
CA PRO A 99 -4.32 8.91 10.85
C PRO A 99 -5.63 9.64 10.53
N LYS A 100 -5.57 10.84 9.96
CA LYS A 100 -6.75 11.61 9.55
C LYS A 100 -7.64 10.81 8.59
N ILE A 101 -7.04 10.26 7.54
CA ILE A 101 -7.75 9.48 6.52
C ILE A 101 -8.29 8.16 7.10
N ALA A 102 -7.56 7.53 8.03
CA ALA A 102 -8.06 6.36 8.73
C ALA A 102 -9.38 6.67 9.45
N MET A 103 -9.49 7.84 10.10
CA MET A 103 -10.71 8.23 10.79
C MET A 103 -11.88 8.45 9.83
N GLU A 104 -11.65 8.99 8.63
CA GLU A 104 -12.69 9.14 7.59
C GLU A 104 -13.29 7.78 7.19
N TYR A 105 -12.46 6.73 7.06
CA TYR A 105 -12.95 5.37 6.80
C TYR A 105 -13.76 4.81 7.98
N LEU A 106 -13.32 5.08 9.21
CA LEU A 106 -14.01 4.59 10.40
C LEU A 106 -15.36 5.26 10.60
N SER A 107 -15.44 6.58 10.38
CA SER A 107 -16.69 7.35 10.47
C SER A 107 -17.64 7.05 9.29
N GLY A 108 -17.12 6.52 8.19
CA GLY A 108 -17.89 6.29 6.97
C GLY A 108 -17.99 7.51 6.07
N GLU A 109 -17.28 8.61 6.38
CA GLU A 109 -17.07 9.72 5.45
C GLU A 109 -16.35 9.26 4.17
N ARG A 110 -15.51 8.23 4.30
CA ARG A 110 -14.90 7.52 3.17
C ARG A 110 -15.30 6.05 3.20
N THR A 111 -15.85 5.56 2.09
CA THR A 111 -16.37 4.18 1.98
C THR A 111 -15.73 3.36 0.87
N THR A 112 -14.90 3.99 0.04
CA THR A 112 -14.22 3.33 -1.08
C THR A 112 -12.71 3.53 -1.03
N ILE A 113 -11.97 2.50 -1.39
CA ILE A 113 -10.52 2.53 -1.56
C ILE A 113 -10.20 3.04 -2.96
N THR A 114 -9.36 4.07 -3.03
CA THR A 114 -8.86 4.67 -4.27
C THR A 114 -7.36 4.97 -4.18
N GLY A 115 -6.73 5.21 -5.33
CA GLY A 115 -5.32 5.56 -5.44
C GLY A 115 -4.37 4.38 -5.29
N SER A 116 -3.10 4.64 -4.95
CA SER A 116 -2.07 3.59 -4.87
C SER A 116 -2.37 2.54 -3.80
N VAL A 117 -2.28 1.28 -4.18
CA VAL A 117 -2.41 0.07 -3.35
C VAL A 117 -1.31 -0.92 -3.74
N ALA A 118 -0.99 -1.86 -2.86
CA ALA A 118 -0.03 -2.93 -3.12
C ALA A 118 -0.60 -4.27 -2.69
N LYS A 119 -0.07 -5.37 -3.23
CA LYS A 119 -0.35 -6.70 -2.66
C LYS A 119 0.31 -6.77 -1.29
N PHE A 120 -0.41 -7.22 -0.28
CA PHE A 120 0.12 -7.25 1.09
C PHE A 120 1.37 -8.16 1.19
N SER A 121 1.39 -9.26 0.42
CA SER A 121 2.56 -10.16 0.29
C SER A 121 3.83 -9.45 -0.19
N ASP A 122 3.71 -8.39 -0.99
CA ASP A 122 4.86 -7.66 -1.53
C ASP A 122 5.38 -6.61 -0.54
N THR A 123 4.57 -6.25 0.47
CA THR A 123 4.92 -5.29 1.52
C THR A 123 5.25 -5.94 2.86
N GLN A 124 5.09 -7.26 2.99
CA GLN A 124 5.24 -7.97 4.27
C GLN A 124 6.63 -7.84 4.90
N GLY A 125 7.66 -7.53 4.10
CA GLY A 125 9.03 -7.30 4.57
C GLY A 125 9.24 -5.95 5.26
N LEU A 126 8.28 -5.02 5.16
CA LEU A 126 8.33 -3.71 5.81
C LEU A 126 7.87 -3.88 7.27
N LYS A 127 8.79 -3.79 8.23
CA LYS A 127 8.52 -4.19 9.62
C LYS A 127 8.31 -3.02 10.57
N THR A 128 8.83 -1.85 10.26
CA THR A 128 8.73 -0.65 11.11
C THR A 128 7.96 0.47 10.43
N TYR A 129 7.53 1.48 11.18
CA TYR A 129 6.97 2.71 10.60
C TYR A 129 7.90 3.28 9.53
N THR A 130 9.20 3.35 9.82
CA THR A 130 10.22 3.82 8.88
C THR A 130 10.30 2.96 7.62
N ASP A 131 10.24 1.63 7.74
CA ASP A 131 10.26 0.74 6.58
C ASP A 131 9.01 0.95 5.70
N VAL A 132 7.83 1.07 6.31
CA VAL A 132 6.59 1.29 5.56
C VAL A 132 6.58 2.67 4.91
N TYR A 133 6.97 3.70 5.65
CA TYR A 133 7.06 5.08 5.17
C TYR A 133 8.00 5.19 3.95
N ASN A 134 9.20 4.64 4.06
CA ASN A 134 10.20 4.69 2.99
C ASN A 134 9.85 3.74 1.84
N GLY A 135 9.46 2.50 2.16
CA GLY A 135 9.18 1.46 1.16
C GLY A 135 7.96 1.76 0.29
N LEU A 136 6.97 2.50 0.82
CA LEU A 136 5.78 2.91 0.09
C LEU A 136 5.79 4.38 -0.36
N ARG A 137 6.90 5.09 -0.15
CA ARG A 137 7.05 6.51 -0.51
C ARG A 137 5.92 7.39 0.01
N LEU A 138 5.70 7.30 1.31
CA LEU A 138 4.68 8.06 2.04
C LEU A 138 5.13 9.50 2.36
N ASP A 139 6.25 9.93 1.78
CA ASP A 139 6.88 11.24 1.96
C ASP A 139 6.26 12.36 1.12
N TYR A 140 5.15 12.12 0.43
CA TYR A 140 4.47 13.15 -0.37
C TYR A 140 3.97 14.33 0.47
N THR A 141 3.88 15.52 -0.13
CA THR A 141 3.39 16.74 0.52
C THR A 141 1.88 16.94 0.28
N GLY A 142 1.18 17.68 1.15
CA GLY A 142 -0.26 17.92 1.05
C GLY A 142 -0.99 17.99 2.39
N GLU A 143 -2.31 17.78 2.38
CA GLU A 143 -3.19 17.95 3.55
C GLU A 143 -3.37 16.70 4.42
N ASN A 144 -2.84 15.55 3.99
CA ASN A 144 -3.03 14.24 4.61
C ASN A 144 -1.68 13.58 4.89
N LEU A 145 -0.87 14.27 5.68
CA LEU A 145 0.51 13.92 5.95
C LEU A 145 0.63 12.82 7.01
N PHE A 146 1.63 11.98 6.81
CA PHE A 146 2.17 11.09 7.82
C PHE A 146 3.09 11.86 8.76
N ASP A 147 3.30 11.33 9.97
CA ASP A 147 4.29 11.87 10.89
C ASP A 147 5.70 11.76 10.28
N ASP A 148 6.56 12.72 10.61
CA ASP A 148 7.95 12.70 10.16
C ASP A 148 8.72 11.50 10.75
N LEU A 149 9.68 10.97 10.00
CA LEU A 149 10.53 9.88 10.45
C LEU A 149 11.21 10.21 11.79
N GLY A 150 11.23 9.24 12.70
CA GLY A 150 11.81 9.40 14.04
C GLY A 150 10.89 10.13 15.04
N THR A 151 9.69 10.55 14.62
CA THR A 151 8.67 11.04 15.55
C THR A 151 8.29 9.93 16.51
N LYS A 152 8.43 10.20 17.82
CA LYS A 152 8.02 9.27 18.87
C LYS A 152 6.51 9.08 18.85
N ASP A 153 6.06 7.84 19.04
CA ASP A 153 4.64 7.48 19.05
C ASP A 153 3.93 7.78 17.71
N ALA A 154 4.71 7.92 16.61
CA ALA A 154 4.18 8.06 15.26
C ALA A 154 3.29 6.87 14.88
N THR A 155 2.22 7.14 14.12
CA THR A 155 1.30 6.07 13.72
C THR A 155 0.82 6.21 12.30
N MET A 156 0.64 5.07 11.64
CA MET A 156 -0.04 4.97 10.36
C MET A 156 -1.03 3.81 10.38
N TYR A 157 -1.92 3.75 9.39
CA TYR A 157 -2.92 2.70 9.32
C TYR A 157 -2.86 1.96 7.99
N ALA A 158 -2.92 0.63 8.04
CA ALA A 158 -3.03 -0.24 6.87
C ALA A 158 -4.44 -0.82 6.79
N ILE A 159 -5.13 -0.59 5.68
CA ILE A 159 -6.41 -1.23 5.36
C ILE A 159 -6.11 -2.40 4.44
N ARG A 160 -6.42 -3.62 4.89
CA ARG A 160 -6.21 -4.88 4.16
C ARG A 160 -7.54 -5.47 3.75
N PHE A 161 -7.64 -5.88 2.50
CA PHE A 161 -8.90 -6.31 1.92
C PHE A 161 -8.72 -7.27 0.75
N THR A 162 -9.75 -8.06 0.50
CA THR A 162 -10.05 -8.72 -0.77
C THR A 162 -11.32 -8.09 -1.34
N SER A 163 -11.53 -8.17 -2.64
CA SER A 163 -12.74 -7.62 -3.28
C SER A 163 -13.04 -8.35 -4.58
N ASP A 164 -14.32 -8.61 -4.84
CA ASP A 164 -14.80 -9.18 -6.10
C ASP A 164 -14.58 -8.27 -7.31
N ASP A 165 -14.32 -6.98 -7.07
CA ASP A 165 -14.02 -5.99 -8.12
C ASP A 165 -12.51 -5.88 -8.42
N THR A 166 -11.66 -6.67 -7.74
CA THR A 166 -10.20 -6.50 -7.81
C THR A 166 -9.69 -6.63 -9.25
N THR A 167 -10.14 -7.65 -9.99
CA THR A 167 -9.71 -7.86 -11.38
C THR A 167 -10.15 -6.76 -12.35
N GLU A 168 -11.20 -6.01 -12.01
CA GLU A 168 -11.77 -4.96 -12.86
C GLU A 168 -11.23 -3.57 -12.52
N LYS A 169 -11.09 -3.27 -11.23
CA LYS A 169 -10.85 -1.91 -10.73
C LYS A 169 -9.44 -1.68 -10.18
N ILE A 170 -8.64 -2.73 -9.98
CA ILE A 170 -7.23 -2.61 -9.61
C ILE A 170 -6.35 -2.87 -10.84
N VAL A 171 -5.61 -1.84 -11.24
CA VAL A 171 -4.72 -1.90 -12.42
C VAL A 171 -3.28 -1.67 -12.01
N LYS A 172 -2.33 -2.16 -12.81
CA LYS A 172 -0.91 -1.81 -12.61
C LYS A 172 -0.70 -0.31 -12.79
N SER A 173 0.19 0.27 -12.00
CA SER A 173 0.62 1.66 -12.16
C SER A 173 1.28 1.88 -13.53
N VAL A 174 0.85 2.93 -14.24
CA VAL A 174 1.34 3.37 -15.57
C VAL A 174 1.43 4.90 -15.59
N ARG A 175 1.86 5.58 -16.66
CA ARG A 175 1.87 7.06 -16.63
C ARG A 175 0.48 7.62 -16.30
N SER A 176 0.43 8.73 -15.58
CA SER A 176 -0.82 9.40 -15.21
C SER A 176 -1.72 9.66 -16.43
N SER A 177 -1.12 10.05 -17.57
CA SER A 177 -1.81 10.24 -18.85
C SER A 177 -2.48 8.98 -19.39
N GLU A 178 -1.97 7.80 -19.10
CA GLU A 178 -2.55 6.50 -19.47
C GLU A 178 -3.68 6.08 -18.52
N LEU A 179 -3.81 6.72 -17.35
CA LEU A 179 -4.88 6.50 -16.35
C LEU A 179 -5.96 7.60 -16.37
N GLY A 180 -6.11 8.32 -17.48
CA GLY A 180 -7.07 9.43 -17.57
C GLY A 180 -6.56 10.75 -17.00
N ASN A 181 -5.24 10.93 -16.95
CA ASN A 181 -4.54 12.14 -16.52
C ASN A 181 -4.88 12.57 -15.08
N LEU A 182 -4.57 11.71 -14.12
CA LEU A 182 -4.84 11.90 -12.68
C LEU A 182 -4.08 13.07 -12.03
N GLY A 183 -3.21 13.78 -12.77
CA GLY A 183 -2.41 14.90 -12.25
C GLY A 183 -1.38 14.50 -11.18
N TRP A 184 -1.04 13.21 -11.08
CA TRP A 184 -0.09 12.74 -10.08
C TRP A 184 1.35 13.06 -10.45
N GLU A 185 2.06 13.58 -9.46
CA GLU A 185 3.47 13.95 -9.54
C GLU A 185 4.33 12.99 -8.70
N TYR A 186 5.65 13.20 -8.75
CA TYR A 186 6.60 12.48 -7.91
C TYR A 186 6.16 12.54 -6.42
N PRO A 187 6.17 11.41 -5.67
CA PRO A 187 6.91 10.17 -5.88
C PRO A 187 6.30 9.14 -6.84
N TYR A 188 5.16 9.43 -7.47
CA TYR A 188 4.58 8.57 -8.49
C TYR A 188 5.50 8.44 -9.70
N THR A 189 5.84 7.20 -10.08
CA THR A 189 6.77 6.93 -11.19
C THR A 189 6.03 6.66 -12.51
N GLY A 190 4.83 6.11 -12.44
CA GLY A 190 4.11 5.54 -13.58
C GLY A 190 4.83 4.36 -14.26
N THR A 191 5.80 3.72 -13.59
CA THR A 191 6.57 2.59 -14.15
C THR A 191 6.01 1.22 -13.74
N GLY A 192 5.00 1.18 -12.86
CA GLY A 192 4.48 -0.06 -12.28
C GLY A 192 5.15 -0.46 -10.98
N PHE A 193 6.10 0.34 -10.48
CA PHE A 193 6.84 0.08 -9.25
C PHE A 193 6.91 1.33 -8.41
N ILE A 194 6.80 1.16 -7.09
CA ILE A 194 7.01 2.25 -6.13
C ILE A 194 8.45 2.75 -6.29
N SER A 195 8.62 4.07 -6.39
CA SER A 195 9.95 4.66 -6.58
C SER A 195 10.88 4.28 -5.45
N SER A 196 12.01 3.64 -5.76
CA SER A 196 13.11 3.44 -4.82
C SER A 196 14.13 4.58 -4.81
N ALA A 197 13.87 5.66 -5.57
CA ALA A 197 14.74 6.83 -5.64
C ALA A 197 14.42 7.84 -4.54
N SER A 198 15.46 8.47 -4.00
CA SER A 198 15.36 9.76 -3.32
C SER A 198 15.66 10.86 -4.34
N LYS A 199 14.67 11.63 -4.80
CA LYS A 199 14.98 12.95 -5.35
C LYS A 199 15.33 13.83 -4.15
N LEU A 200 16.63 14.02 -3.92
CA LEU A 200 17.09 15.25 -3.26
C LEU A 200 16.74 16.38 -4.24
N ASP A 201 15.52 16.92 -4.17
CA ASP A 201 15.26 18.17 -4.85
C ASP A 201 16.02 19.27 -4.09
N ILE A 202 17.02 19.80 -4.78
CA ILE A 202 17.73 21.02 -4.45
C ILE A 202 16.65 22.12 -4.34
N GLY A 203 16.22 22.43 -3.12
CA GLY A 203 15.30 23.53 -2.82
C GLY A 203 14.13 23.22 -1.88
N THR A 204 13.82 21.95 -1.57
CA THR A 204 12.76 21.61 -0.61
C THR A 204 13.30 21.40 0.81
N LYS A 205 12.65 22.01 1.81
CA LYS A 205 13.05 21.97 3.24
C LYS A 205 13.01 20.58 3.90
N LYS A 206 12.51 19.56 3.21
CA LYS A 206 12.56 18.17 3.69
C LYS A 206 13.47 17.37 2.75
N PRO A 207 14.59 16.79 3.22
CA PRO A 207 15.31 15.79 2.45
C PRO A 207 14.40 14.57 2.29
N TYR A 208 13.92 14.32 1.08
CA TYR A 208 13.18 13.11 0.77
C TYR A 208 14.11 11.89 0.93
N SER A 209 13.77 11.03 1.90
CA SER A 209 14.37 9.73 2.24
C SER A 209 15.89 9.63 2.07
N ILE A 210 16.62 9.93 3.13
CA ILE A 210 18.01 9.52 3.32
C ILE A 210 18.03 8.11 3.96
N LEU A 211 18.40 7.08 3.15
CA LEU A 211 18.83 5.69 3.46
C LEU A 211 17.75 4.57 3.48
N GLU A 212 17.91 3.34 2.94
CA GLU A 212 18.85 2.73 1.97
C GLU A 212 18.08 2.41 0.67
N GLN A 213 18.60 2.86 -0.46
CA GLN A 213 17.99 2.62 -1.78
C GLN A 213 17.83 1.11 -2.08
N GLY A 214 16.59 0.70 -2.34
CA GLY A 214 16.24 -0.56 -2.98
C GLY A 214 16.44 -1.84 -2.16
N LYS A 215 16.22 -1.84 -0.84
CA LYS A 215 16.08 -3.13 -0.12
C LYS A 215 14.93 -3.99 -0.67
N THR A 216 13.87 -3.35 -1.14
CA THR A 216 12.64 -4.02 -1.61
C THR A 216 12.20 -3.39 -2.92
N VAL A 217 11.80 -4.22 -3.89
CA VAL A 217 11.09 -3.77 -5.08
C VAL A 217 9.62 -4.11 -4.89
N ILE A 218 8.74 -3.11 -4.94
CA ILE A 218 7.31 -3.29 -4.67
C ILE A 218 6.54 -2.88 -5.93
N PRO A 219 5.80 -3.81 -6.57
CA PRO A 219 4.88 -3.46 -7.64
C PRO A 219 3.79 -2.53 -7.12
N GLU A 220 3.54 -1.44 -7.83
CA GLU A 220 2.49 -0.47 -7.51
C GLU A 220 1.25 -0.74 -8.36
N TYR A 221 0.09 -0.75 -7.70
CA TYR A 221 -1.21 -0.87 -8.34
C TYR A 221 -2.10 0.31 -7.96
N ILE A 222 -3.09 0.61 -8.79
CA ILE A 222 -4.01 1.72 -8.59
C ILE A 222 -5.43 1.18 -8.49
N ALA A 223 -6.11 1.47 -7.38
CA ALA A 223 -7.55 1.37 -7.28
C ALA A 223 -8.17 2.60 -7.97
N ARG A 224 -8.75 2.39 -9.14
CA ARG A 224 -9.18 3.47 -10.04
C ARG A 224 -10.36 4.25 -9.45
N SER A 225 -10.18 5.57 -9.28
CA SER A 225 -11.25 6.46 -8.81
C SER A 225 -12.34 6.72 -9.86
N ILE A 226 -11.97 6.67 -11.14
CA ILE A 226 -12.90 6.89 -12.27
C ILE A 226 -14.01 5.82 -12.32
N ASP A 227 -13.77 4.63 -11.76
CA ASP A 227 -14.76 3.54 -11.67
C ASP A 227 -15.42 3.48 -10.27
N GLY A 228 -15.38 4.58 -9.52
CA GLY A 228 -15.96 4.69 -8.17
C GLY A 228 -15.10 4.10 -7.04
N GLY A 229 -13.92 3.56 -7.36
CA GLY A 229 -13.05 2.86 -6.40
C GLY A 229 -13.54 1.47 -6.03
N ILE A 230 -12.81 0.84 -5.11
CA ILE A 230 -13.18 -0.46 -4.53
C ILE A 230 -14.04 -0.20 -3.30
N ALA A 231 -15.26 -0.75 -3.26
CA ALA A 231 -16.09 -0.70 -2.07
C ALA A 231 -15.36 -1.40 -0.91
N LEU A 232 -15.41 -0.80 0.28
CA LEU A 232 -14.81 -1.40 1.44
C LEU A 232 -15.71 -2.52 1.97
N GLU A 233 -15.43 -3.74 1.54
CA GLU A 233 -16.23 -4.92 1.80
C GLU A 233 -16.25 -5.34 3.28
N ILE A 234 -17.29 -6.10 3.62
CA ILE A 234 -17.39 -6.78 4.92
C ILE A 234 -16.18 -7.69 5.10
N GLY A 235 -15.52 -7.58 6.24
CA GLY A 235 -14.34 -8.37 6.57
C GLY A 235 -13.01 -7.73 6.16
N ALA A 236 -13.01 -6.56 5.52
CA ALA A 236 -11.79 -5.77 5.42
C ALA A 236 -11.30 -5.37 6.83
N GLU A 237 -9.98 -5.26 7.00
CA GLU A 237 -9.34 -5.08 8.30
C GLU A 237 -8.43 -3.85 8.28
N MET A 238 -8.57 -2.97 9.27
CA MET A 238 -7.66 -1.86 9.50
C MET A 238 -6.71 -2.22 10.64
N TYR A 239 -5.41 -2.00 10.42
CA TYR A 239 -4.36 -2.18 11.40
C TYR A 239 -3.71 -0.84 11.69
N LYS A 240 -3.48 -0.55 12.96
CA LYS A 240 -2.60 0.53 13.41
C LYS A 240 -1.16 0.01 13.42
N ILE A 241 -0.26 0.74 12.78
CA ILE A 241 1.19 0.48 12.78
C ILE A 241 1.83 1.56 13.65
N THR A 242 2.52 1.15 14.71
CA THR A 242 3.24 2.05 15.62
C THR A 242 4.62 2.42 15.06
N ASP A 243 5.28 3.40 15.68
CA ASP A 243 6.67 3.79 15.39
C ASP A 243 7.65 2.61 15.48
N SER A 244 7.44 1.71 16.44
CA SER A 244 8.19 0.45 16.60
C SER A 244 7.86 -0.63 15.56
N GLY A 245 6.80 -0.45 14.77
CA GLY A 245 6.35 -1.43 13.79
C GLY A 245 5.34 -2.47 14.29
N GLU A 246 4.84 -2.31 15.51
CA GLU A 246 3.78 -3.19 16.01
C GLU A 246 2.50 -2.98 15.18
N GLU A 247 1.97 -4.06 14.64
CA GLU A 247 0.68 -4.07 13.95
C GLU A 247 -0.42 -4.50 14.91
N ILE A 248 -1.32 -3.56 15.21
CA ILE A 248 -2.46 -3.78 16.10
C ILE A 248 -3.73 -3.76 15.25
N LEU A 249 -4.51 -4.84 15.25
CA LEU A 249 -5.83 -4.86 14.62
C LEU A 249 -6.68 -3.75 15.24
N TYR A 250 -6.99 -2.73 14.44
CA TYR A 250 -7.64 -1.51 14.89
C TYR A 250 -9.12 -1.49 14.55
N ALA A 251 -9.53 -2.07 13.42
CA ALA A 251 -10.93 -2.24 13.09
C ALA A 251 -11.19 -3.38 12.10
N ILE A 252 -12.41 -3.90 12.12
CA ILE A 252 -12.97 -4.74 11.05
C ILE A 252 -14.17 -3.99 10.47
N PHE A 253 -14.25 -3.90 9.16
CA PHE A 253 -15.35 -3.27 8.44
C PHE A 253 -16.52 -4.26 8.30
N ASP A 254 -17.72 -3.81 8.66
CA ASP A 254 -18.94 -4.61 8.65
C ASP A 254 -20.18 -3.71 8.37
N CYS A 255 -21.25 -4.29 7.82
CA CYS A 255 -22.46 -3.61 7.38
C CYS A 255 -23.46 -3.30 8.53
N TYR A 256 -23.32 -3.92 9.70
CA TYR A 256 -24.33 -3.88 10.78
C TYR A 256 -24.40 -2.60 11.63
N ILE A 257 -23.83 -1.47 11.22
CA ILE A 257 -23.79 -0.27 12.08
C ILE A 257 -24.92 0.75 11.81
N TYR A 258 -25.75 0.57 10.78
CA TYR A 258 -26.92 1.46 10.56
C TYR A 258 -28.14 1.17 11.47
N ASN A 259 -28.17 0.04 12.19
CA ASN A 259 -29.35 -0.37 12.97
C ASN A 259 -29.29 -0.07 14.48
N TYR A 260 -28.32 0.72 14.93
CA TYR A 260 -28.31 1.26 16.29
C TYR A 260 -28.15 2.78 16.26
N SER A 261 -29.14 3.45 15.67
CA SER A 261 -29.51 4.78 16.11
C SER A 261 -29.99 4.66 17.57
N ILE A 262 -29.23 5.27 18.48
CA ILE A 262 -29.72 5.59 19.82
C ILE A 262 -30.62 6.82 19.71
#